data_AF-A0A3S2DPF2-F1
#
_entry.id   AF-A0A3S2DPF2-F1
#
_cell.length_a   1.000
_cell.length_b   1.000
_cell.length_c   1.000
_cell.angle_alpha   90.00
_cell.angle_beta   90.00
_cell.angle_gamma   90.00
#
_symmetry.space_group_name_H-M   'P 1'
#
loop_
_entity.id
_entity.type
_entity.pdbx_description
1 polymer ?
#
loop_
_entity_poly.entity_id
_entity_poly.type
_entity_poly.pdbx_seq_one_letter_code
_entity_poly.pdbx_strand_id
1 'polypeptide(L)'
;MLGPSAHIDTFTRDHLPPPEQWPDILLDGFDYPERLNAGVELTDRLVEKGLGDRTALIGNGRRRTYKELSDWTNRLAHALVENYGVEPGNRVLIRSANNPAMVACWLAATKVGAVVVNTMPRLRAGEL
;
A
#
# COMPACT_ATOMS: atom_id res chain seq x y z
N MET A 1 9.44 18.63 -10.80
CA MET A 1 8.44 18.87 -9.75
C MET A 1 7.53 17.65 -9.71
N LEU A 2 7.22 17.08 -8.54
CA LEU A 2 6.28 15.96 -8.47
C LEU A 2 4.89 16.41 -8.94
N GLY A 3 4.23 15.60 -9.76
CA GLY A 3 2.86 15.84 -10.18
C GLY A 3 1.85 15.90 -9.00
N PRO A 4 0.59 16.25 -9.28
CA PRO A 4 -0.46 16.23 -8.28
C PRO A 4 -0.72 14.79 -7.78
N SER A 5 -0.74 14.62 -6.45
CA SER A 5 -1.14 13.37 -5.80
C SER A 5 -2.66 13.34 -5.57
N ALA A 6 -3.20 12.14 -5.33
CA ALA A 6 -4.57 11.95 -4.86
C ALA A 6 -4.73 12.17 -3.34
N HIS A 7 -3.64 12.49 -2.62
CA HIS A 7 -3.68 12.76 -1.18
C HIS A 7 -4.54 13.99 -0.86
N ILE A 8 -5.55 13.80 -0.01
CA ILE A 8 -6.37 14.85 0.59
C ILE A 8 -5.63 15.42 1.80
N ASP A 9 -5.09 14.54 2.64
CA ASP A 9 -4.13 14.90 3.70
C ASP A 9 -2.73 15.09 3.10
N THR A 10 -2.30 16.34 2.97
CA THR A 10 -1.04 16.71 2.33
C THR A 10 0.18 16.61 3.25
N PHE A 11 0.03 16.24 4.52
CA PHE A 11 1.11 16.26 5.52
C PHE A 11 2.43 15.67 5.01
N THR A 12 2.39 14.44 4.47
CA THR A 12 3.60 13.76 3.99
C THR A 12 4.23 14.47 2.78
N ARG A 13 3.41 15.04 1.90
CA ARG A 13 3.88 15.74 0.69
C ARG A 13 4.52 17.08 1.04
N ASP A 14 3.97 17.77 2.02
CA ASP A 14 4.43 19.08 2.47
C ASP A 14 5.70 19.00 3.32
N HIS A 15 5.99 17.82 3.89
CA HIS A 15 7.18 17.56 4.72
C HIS A 15 8.21 16.67 4.01
N LEU A 16 8.21 16.62 2.68
CA LEU A 16 9.32 16.02 1.93
C LEU A 16 10.61 16.81 2.18
N PRO A 17 11.79 16.15 2.11
CA PRO A 17 13.06 16.86 2.17
C PRO A 17 13.14 17.98 1.10
N PRO A 18 14.04 18.95 1.25
CA PRO A 18 14.32 19.91 0.20
C PRO A 18 14.70 19.21 -1.12
N PRO A 19 14.29 19.72 -2.31
CA PRO A 19 14.55 19.05 -3.60
C PRO A 19 16.02 18.74 -3.86
N GLU A 20 16.95 19.55 -3.35
CA GLU A 20 18.39 19.34 -3.44
C GLU A 20 18.90 18.11 -2.66
N GLN A 21 18.08 17.55 -1.75
CA GLN A 21 18.37 16.32 -1.02
C GLN A 21 17.69 15.09 -1.63
N TRP A 22 16.91 15.27 -2.71
CA TRP A 22 16.22 14.16 -3.35
C TRP A 22 17.21 13.31 -4.15
N PRO A 23 16.95 12.00 -4.28
CA PRO A 23 17.70 11.18 -5.21
C PRO A 23 17.38 11.58 -6.65
N ASP A 24 18.31 11.31 -7.57
CA ASP A 24 18.03 11.39 -9.00
C ASP A 24 16.96 10.35 -9.37
N ILE A 25 15.81 10.82 -9.84
CA ILE A 25 14.68 9.97 -10.24
C ILE A 25 14.83 9.64 -11.74
N LEU A 26 15.69 8.67 -12.05
CA LEU A 26 16.00 8.25 -13.41
C LEU A 26 14.92 7.29 -13.95
N LEU A 27 13.88 7.84 -14.60
CA LEU A 27 12.76 7.07 -15.16
C LEU A 27 12.90 6.77 -16.67
N ASP A 28 13.98 7.21 -17.31
CA ASP A 28 14.22 6.98 -18.73
C ASP A 28 14.23 5.48 -19.04
N GLY A 29 13.45 5.07 -20.05
CA GLY A 29 13.29 3.66 -20.44
C GLY A 29 12.20 2.90 -19.68
N PHE A 30 11.51 3.51 -18.72
CA PHE A 30 10.34 2.94 -18.06
C PHE A 30 9.05 3.63 -18.50
N ASP A 31 8.05 2.83 -18.88
CA ASP A 31 6.72 3.31 -19.25
C ASP A 31 5.77 3.27 -18.04
N TYR A 32 6.01 4.17 -17.08
CA TYR A 32 5.13 4.33 -15.93
C TYR A 32 4.02 5.34 -16.23
N PRO A 33 2.76 5.02 -15.88
CA PRO A 33 1.68 5.98 -16.03
C PRO A 33 1.87 7.16 -15.07
N GLU A 34 1.35 8.33 -15.44
CA GLU A 34 1.40 9.55 -14.61
C GLU A 34 0.76 9.32 -13.23
N ARG A 35 -0.25 8.46 -13.15
CA ARG A 35 -0.91 8.07 -11.91
C ARG A 35 -0.97 6.56 -11.79
N LEU A 36 -0.60 6.06 -10.63
CA LEU A 36 -0.68 4.65 -10.28
C LEU A 36 -1.09 4.48 -8.81
N ASN A 37 -1.79 3.39 -8.53
CA ASN A 37 -1.99 2.91 -7.17
C ASN A 37 -1.31 1.55 -7.04
N ALA A 38 -0.24 1.48 -6.25
CA ALA A 38 0.54 0.25 -6.12
C ALA A 38 -0.29 -0.90 -5.54
N GLY A 39 -1.23 -0.61 -4.63
CA GLY A 39 -2.12 -1.62 -4.08
C GLY A 39 -3.02 -2.26 -5.13
N VAL A 40 -3.55 -1.47 -6.07
CA VAL A 40 -4.36 -1.94 -7.20
C VAL A 40 -3.52 -2.71 -8.23
N GLU A 41 -2.36 -2.15 -8.62
CA GLU A 41 -1.49 -2.77 -9.61
C GLU A 41 -0.92 -4.13 -9.15
N LEU A 42 -0.69 -4.29 -7.84
CA LEU A 42 -0.21 -5.54 -7.23
C LEU A 42 -1.33 -6.54 -6.90
N THR A 43 -2.60 -6.19 -7.11
CA THR A 43 -3.74 -7.07 -6.82
C THR A 43 -4.79 -7.09 -7.93
N ASP A 44 -5.75 -6.15 -7.97
CA ASP A 44 -6.90 -6.20 -8.87
C ASP A 44 -6.45 -6.28 -10.32
N ARG A 45 -5.40 -5.53 -10.69
CA ARG A 45 -4.85 -5.56 -12.04
C ARG A 45 -4.39 -6.95 -12.46
N LEU A 46 -3.85 -7.74 -11.54
CA LEU A 46 -3.41 -9.10 -11.85
C LEU A 46 -4.61 -10.03 -12.06
N VAL A 47 -5.72 -9.80 -11.33
CA VAL A 47 -6.98 -10.50 -11.57
C VAL A 47 -7.57 -10.11 -12.93
N GLU A 48 -7.60 -8.82 -13.27
CA GLU A 48 -8.04 -8.29 -14.57
C GLU A 48 -7.22 -8.88 -15.73
N LYS A 49 -5.92 -9.11 -15.52
CA LYS A 49 -5.01 -9.75 -16.48
C LYS A 49 -5.17 -11.28 -16.56
N GLY A 50 -6.17 -11.87 -15.90
CA GLY A 50 -6.43 -13.31 -15.92
C GLY A 50 -5.48 -14.14 -15.06
N LEU A 51 -4.73 -13.52 -14.14
CA LEU A 51 -3.79 -14.21 -13.24
C LEU A 51 -4.40 -14.52 -11.87
N GLY A 52 -5.72 -14.36 -11.72
CA GLY A 52 -6.42 -14.47 -10.44
C GLY A 52 -6.21 -15.81 -9.73
N ASP A 53 -6.13 -16.92 -10.45
CA ASP A 53 -5.96 -18.26 -9.87
C ASP A 53 -4.50 -18.60 -9.50
N ARG A 54 -3.53 -17.75 -9.88
CA ARG A 54 -2.14 -17.95 -9.50
C ARG A 54 -1.95 -17.69 -8.01
N THR A 55 -1.05 -18.45 -7.40
CA THR A 55 -0.69 -18.26 -5.99
C THR A 55 0.00 -16.91 -5.81
N ALA A 56 -0.52 -16.08 -4.90
CA ALA A 56 0.02 -14.78 -4.52
C ALA A 56 0.80 -14.85 -3.19
N LEU A 57 0.25 -15.56 -2.19
CA LEU A 57 0.85 -15.64 -0.86
C LEU A 57 0.91 -17.08 -0.36
N ILE A 58 2.00 -17.42 0.32
CA ILE A 58 2.18 -18.70 1.02
C ILE A 58 2.55 -18.37 2.47
N GLY A 59 1.74 -18.81 3.43
CA GLY A 59 2.01 -18.57 4.84
C GLY A 59 0.91 -19.10 5.75
N ASN A 60 1.26 -19.37 7.01
CA ASN A 60 0.37 -19.95 8.02
C ASN A 60 -0.30 -21.25 7.55
N GLY A 61 0.45 -22.12 6.86
CA GLY A 61 -0.06 -23.40 6.35
C GLY A 61 -1.02 -23.32 5.16
N ARG A 62 -1.26 -22.12 4.60
CA ARG A 62 -2.18 -21.92 3.47
C ARG A 62 -1.51 -21.18 2.32
N ARG A 63 -1.90 -21.55 1.10
CA ARG A 63 -1.65 -20.79 -0.13
C ARG A 63 -2.90 -19.97 -0.45
N ARG A 64 -2.70 -18.72 -0.86
CA ARG A 64 -3.77 -17.83 -1.32
C ARG A 64 -3.52 -17.40 -2.75
N THR A 65 -4.57 -17.34 -3.55
CA THR A 65 -4.51 -16.87 -4.94
C THR A 65 -4.54 -15.33 -5.01
N TYR A 66 -4.22 -14.76 -6.17
CA TYR A 66 -4.38 -13.32 -6.41
C TYR A 66 -5.83 -12.87 -6.28
N LYS A 67 -6.80 -13.71 -6.69
CA LYS A 67 -8.22 -13.44 -6.48
C LYS A 67 -8.55 -13.32 -5.00
N GLU A 68 -8.13 -14.30 -4.20
CA GLU A 68 -8.37 -14.26 -2.75
C GLU A 68 -7.68 -13.08 -2.07
N LEU A 69 -6.47 -12.70 -2.52
CA LEU A 69 -5.75 -11.54 -2.03
C LEU A 69 -6.48 -10.23 -2.40
N SER A 70 -6.96 -10.10 -3.64
CA SER A 70 -7.72 -8.94 -4.10
C SER A 70 -9.01 -8.77 -3.30
N ASP A 71 -9.79 -9.85 -3.15
CA ASP A 71 -11.03 -9.86 -2.36
C ASP A 71 -10.76 -9.47 -0.90
N TRP A 72 -9.69 -10.01 -0.30
CA TRP A 72 -9.34 -9.72 1.09
C TRP A 72 -8.89 -8.27 1.29
N THR A 73 -8.01 -7.78 0.42
CA THR A 73 -7.50 -6.39 0.49
C THR A 73 -8.60 -5.36 0.21
N ASN A 74 -9.54 -5.65 -0.70
CA ASN A 74 -10.68 -4.77 -0.98
C ASN A 74 -11.60 -4.67 0.24
N ARG A 75 -11.91 -5.78 0.90
CA ARG A 75 -12.71 -5.76 2.14
C ARG A 75 -12.05 -4.95 3.25
N LEU A 76 -10.74 -5.06 3.41
CA LEU A 76 -9.98 -4.27 4.38
C LEU A 76 -9.97 -2.78 4.00
N ALA A 77 -9.79 -2.46 2.71
CA ALA A 77 -9.82 -1.10 2.20
C ALA A 77 -11.18 -0.43 2.46
N HIS A 78 -12.29 -1.13 2.19
CA HIS A 78 -13.63 -0.66 2.52
C HIS A 78 -13.78 -0.40 4.02
N ALA A 79 -13.33 -1.32 4.88
CA ALA A 79 -13.39 -1.10 6.33
C ALA A 79 -12.57 0.12 6.78
N LEU A 80 -11.38 0.36 6.21
CA LEU A 80 -10.56 1.53 6.52
C LEU A 80 -11.30 2.83 6.19
N VAL A 81 -11.96 2.90 5.03
CA VAL A 81 -12.71 4.10 4.62
C VAL A 81 -14.01 4.23 5.41
N GLU A 82 -14.86 3.20 5.40
CA GLU A 82 -16.24 3.29 5.90
C GLU A 82 -16.34 3.27 7.42
N ASN A 83 -15.50 2.47 8.09
CA ASN A 83 -15.60 2.30 9.55
C ASN A 83 -14.62 3.17 10.32
N TYR A 84 -13.49 3.53 9.70
CA TYR A 84 -12.41 4.27 10.35
C TYR A 84 -12.14 5.65 9.73
N GLY A 85 -12.81 6.01 8.63
CA GLY A 85 -12.71 7.33 8.03
C GLY A 85 -11.33 7.64 7.44
N VAL A 86 -10.58 6.62 7.01
CA VAL A 86 -9.26 6.81 6.41
C VAL A 86 -9.40 7.53 5.08
N GLU A 87 -8.71 8.65 4.94
CA GLU A 87 -8.63 9.44 3.71
C GLU A 87 -7.26 9.28 3.04
N PRO A 88 -7.17 9.46 1.70
CA PRO A 88 -5.90 9.49 1.00
C PRO A 88 -4.91 10.49 1.63
N GLY A 89 -3.68 10.04 1.89
CA GLY A 89 -2.63 10.80 2.56
C GLY A 89 -2.52 10.57 4.07
N ASN A 90 -3.57 10.05 4.72
CA ASN A 90 -3.47 9.67 6.13
C ASN A 90 -2.38 8.62 6.35
N ARG A 91 -1.75 8.66 7.52
CA ARG A 91 -0.68 7.71 7.87
C ARG A 91 -1.28 6.55 8.66
N VAL A 92 -1.01 5.31 8.21
CA VAL A 92 -1.47 4.10 8.88
C VAL A 92 -0.26 3.30 9.35
N LEU A 93 -0.10 3.22 10.67
CA LEU A 93 0.96 2.42 11.27
C LEU A 93 0.55 0.96 11.31
N ILE A 94 1.37 0.09 10.71
CA ILE A 94 1.19 -1.36 10.76
C ILE A 94 2.29 -1.95 11.64
N ARG A 95 1.85 -2.59 12.72
CA ARG A 95 2.70 -3.34 13.64
C ARG A 95 2.32 -4.82 13.61
N SER A 96 3.09 -5.62 12.89
CA SER A 96 2.81 -7.05 12.72
C SER A 96 4.09 -7.84 12.43
N ALA A 97 4.03 -9.15 12.60
CA ALA A 97 5.09 -10.06 12.14
C ALA A 97 4.97 -10.30 10.61
N ASN A 98 5.95 -10.99 10.03
CA ASN A 98 5.95 -11.37 8.62
C ASN A 98 4.93 -12.50 8.36
N ASN A 99 3.67 -12.13 8.14
CA ASN A 99 2.58 -13.05 7.85
C ASN A 99 1.69 -12.52 6.71
N PRO A 100 0.84 -13.38 6.11
CA PRO A 100 -0.03 -12.96 5.01
C PRO A 100 -1.00 -11.81 5.36
N ALA A 101 -1.41 -11.67 6.62
CA ALA A 101 -2.31 -10.61 7.05
C ALA A 101 -1.62 -9.24 7.05
N MET A 102 -0.35 -9.17 7.42
CA MET A 102 0.45 -7.95 7.31
C MET A 102 0.47 -7.46 5.85
N VAL A 103 0.74 -8.35 4.89
CA VAL A 103 0.74 -8.01 3.47
C VAL A 103 -0.62 -7.52 3.00
N ALA A 104 -1.70 -8.18 3.42
CA ALA A 104 -3.06 -7.76 3.08
C ALA A 104 -3.40 -6.37 3.66
N CYS A 105 -3.03 -6.09 4.92
CA CYS A 105 -3.24 -4.77 5.51
C CYS A 105 -2.43 -3.68 4.80
N TRP A 106 -1.18 -3.96 4.44
CA TRP A 106 -0.32 -3.02 3.71
C TRP A 106 -0.90 -2.67 2.33
N LEU A 107 -1.33 -3.68 1.58
CA LEU A 107 -1.97 -3.50 0.27
C LEU A 107 -3.30 -2.74 0.39
N ALA A 108 -4.11 -3.05 1.40
CA ALA A 108 -5.39 -2.38 1.65
C ALA A 108 -5.20 -0.89 1.99
N ALA A 109 -4.27 -0.56 2.89
CA ALA A 109 -3.95 0.82 3.23
C ALA A 109 -3.39 1.58 2.01
N THR A 110 -2.56 0.94 1.20
CA THR A 110 -2.05 1.53 -0.05
C THR A 110 -3.17 1.77 -1.08
N LYS A 111 -4.15 0.86 -1.18
CA LYS A 111 -5.32 1.01 -2.08
C LYS A 111 -6.14 2.26 -1.76
N VAL A 112 -6.35 2.55 -0.48
CA VAL A 112 -7.09 3.75 -0.06
C VAL A 112 -6.26 5.04 -0.15
N GLY A 113 -5.02 4.96 -0.64
CA GLY A 113 -4.12 6.10 -0.79
C GLY A 113 -3.48 6.55 0.53
N ALA A 114 -3.50 5.72 1.58
CA ALA A 114 -2.82 6.02 2.83
C ALA A 114 -1.30 5.79 2.71
N VAL A 115 -0.55 6.53 3.53
CA VAL A 115 0.89 6.36 3.68
C VAL A 115 1.14 5.31 4.76
N VAL A 116 1.64 4.15 4.36
CA VAL A 116 1.85 3.02 5.28
C VAL A 116 3.17 3.17 6.03
N VAL A 117 3.09 3.13 7.36
CA VAL A 117 4.25 3.18 8.25
C VAL A 117 4.45 1.81 8.88
N ASN A 118 5.39 1.04 8.36
CA ASN A 118 5.69 -0.30 8.90
C ASN A 118 6.67 -0.18 10.07
N THR A 119 6.35 -0.85 11.17
CA THR A 119 7.22 -0.89 12.36
C THR A 119 7.70 -2.31 12.63
N MET A 120 8.88 -2.44 13.25
CA MET A 120 9.32 -3.74 13.71
C MET A 120 8.43 -4.19 14.88
N PRO A 121 7.91 -5.42 14.89
CA PRO A 121 7.00 -5.87 15.94
C PRO A 121 7.64 -5.85 17.34
N ARG A 122 8.98 -5.88 17.40
CA ARG A 122 9.79 -5.85 18.64
C ARG A 122 9.96 -4.46 19.26
N LEU A 123 9.56 -3.38 18.57
CA LEU A 123 9.63 -2.03 19.14
C LEU A 123 8.76 -1.92 20.40
N ARG A 124 9.24 -1.17 21.37
CA ARG A 124 8.58 -0.86 22.64
C ARG A 124 7.65 0.34 22.46
N ALA A 125 6.78 0.55 23.43
CA ALA A 125 5.78 1.63 23.37
C ALA A 125 6.38 3.03 23.19
N GLY A 126 7.58 3.30 23.72
CA GLY A 126 8.27 4.59 23.53
C GLY A 126 8.96 4.77 22.18
N GLU A 127 8.93 3.76 21.31
CA GLU A 127 9.52 3.77 19.96
C GLU A 127 8.44 3.80 18.87
N LEU A 128 7.16 3.91 19.26
CA LEU A 128 5.99 4.03 18.38
C LEU A 128 5.47 5.47 18.40
#